data_AF-A0A6A1TJB0-F1
#
_entry.id   AF-A0A6A1TJB0-F1
#
_cell.length_a   1.000
_cell.length_b   1.000
_cell.length_c   1.000
_cell.angle_alpha   90.00
_cell.angle_beta   90.00
_cell.angle_gamma   90.00
#
_symmetry.space_group_name_H-M   'P 1'
#
loop_
_entity.id
_entity.type
_entity.pdbx_description
1 polymer ?
#
loop_
_entity_poly.entity_id
_entity_poly.type
_entity_poly.pdbx_seq_one_letter_code
_entity_poly.pdbx_strand_id
1 'polypeptide(L)'
;MATVFKEVSTITAKGQTTVPKSVRQAMGLDYGDRIVFQVDDEHGVSIVREVADQPDPVVDSFLAFLARNMETRPEALSTLPPALVDRMTALTKGMKMDLVD
;
A
#
# COMPACT_ATOMS: atom_id res chain seq x y z
N MET A 1 -18.75 -0.93 -1.03
CA MET A 1 -18.83 0.10 -2.09
C MET A 1 -18.01 1.28 -1.63
N ALA A 2 -17.03 1.74 -2.41
CA ALA A 2 -16.25 2.92 -2.06
C ALA A 2 -17.13 4.15 -2.28
N THR A 3 -17.30 4.96 -1.24
CA THR A 3 -18.02 6.23 -1.33
C THR A 3 -17.12 7.23 -2.05
N VAL A 4 -17.46 7.61 -3.27
CA VAL A 4 -16.72 8.63 -4.02
C VAL A 4 -17.39 9.98 -3.74
N PHE A 5 -16.63 10.92 -3.19
CA PHE A 5 -17.05 12.32 -3.12
C PHE A 5 -16.14 13.18 -3.99
N LYS A 6 -16.72 14.19 -4.64
CA LYS A 6 -16.04 15.03 -5.63
C LYS A 6 -15.98 16.46 -5.13
N GLU A 7 -14.79 17.03 -5.18
CA GLU A 7 -14.53 18.44 -4.91
C GLU A 7 -13.82 19.07 -6.11
N VAL A 8 -13.98 20.37 -6.29
CA VAL A 8 -13.41 21.10 -7.43
C VAL A 8 -12.52 22.23 -6.91
N SER A 9 -11.30 22.30 -7.43
CA SER A 9 -10.37 23.41 -7.20
C SER A 9 -9.88 23.96 -8.53
N THR A 10 -9.69 25.27 -8.60
CA THR A 10 -9.14 25.95 -9.78
C THR A 10 -7.62 26.07 -9.67
N ILE A 11 -6.92 25.72 -10.75
CA ILE A 11 -5.48 25.97 -10.87
C ILE A 11 -5.27 27.48 -11.10
N THR A 12 -4.45 28.08 -10.26
CA THR A 12 -4.03 29.47 -10.39
C THR A 12 -3.10 29.66 -11.59
N ALA A 13 -2.88 30.90 -12.02
CA ALA A 13 -1.94 31.20 -13.10
C ALA A 13 -0.50 30.69 -12.86
N LYS A 14 -0.12 30.45 -11.59
CA LYS A 14 1.19 29.89 -11.20
C LYS A 14 1.21 28.36 -11.14
N GLY A 15 0.16 27.68 -11.60
CA GLY A 15 0.04 26.23 -11.53
C GLY A 15 -0.30 25.68 -10.15
N GLN A 16 -0.60 26.53 -9.16
CA GLN A 16 -0.95 26.10 -7.80
C GLN A 16 -2.44 25.80 -7.71
N THR A 17 -2.82 24.78 -6.95
CA THR A 17 -4.20 24.51 -6.55
C THR A 17 -4.27 24.26 -5.04
N THR A 18 -5.43 24.50 -4.44
CA THR A 18 -5.65 24.18 -3.02
C THR A 18 -6.31 22.82 -2.90
N VAL A 19 -5.87 22.01 -1.93
CA VAL A 19 -6.56 20.78 -1.56
C VAL A 19 -7.77 21.17 -0.69
N PRO A 20 -9.02 20.89 -1.09
CA PRO A 20 -10.20 21.24 -0.32
C PRO A 20 -10.19 20.64 1.09
N LYS A 21 -10.84 21.29 2.06
CA LYS A 21 -10.82 20.86 3.47
C LYS A 21 -11.31 19.42 3.65
N SER A 22 -12.41 19.06 2.99
CA SER A 22 -13.00 17.71 2.99
C SER A 22 -12.00 16.66 2.47
N VAL A 23 -11.27 16.99 1.39
CA VAL A 23 -10.23 16.13 0.83
C VAL A 23 -9.05 15.97 1.78
N ARG A 24 -8.55 17.07 2.39
CA ARG A 24 -7.47 16.99 3.38
C ARG A 24 -7.84 16.10 4.57
N GLN A 25 -9.06 16.23 5.08
CA GLN A 25 -9.55 15.41 6.18
C GLN A 25 -9.65 13.93 5.79
N ALA A 26 -10.15 13.63 4.59
CA ALA A 26 -10.24 12.25 4.10
C ALA A 26 -8.85 11.62 3.88
N MET A 27 -7.86 12.42 3.48
CA MET A 27 -6.48 11.98 3.29
C MET A 27 -5.64 12.00 4.57
N GLY A 28 -6.20 12.50 5.70
CA GLY A 28 -5.47 12.67 6.95
C GLY A 28 -4.26 13.62 6.84
N LEU A 29 -4.37 14.67 6.01
CA LEU A 29 -3.33 15.66 5.79
C LEU A 29 -3.44 16.82 6.77
N ASP A 30 -2.31 17.19 7.39
CA ASP A 30 -2.14 18.38 8.21
C ASP A 30 -1.20 19.42 7.58
N TYR A 31 -1.10 20.60 8.21
CA TYR A 31 -0.20 21.65 7.74
C TYR A 31 1.26 21.17 7.73
N GLY A 32 1.92 21.28 6.57
CA GLY A 32 3.32 20.86 6.38
C GLY A 32 3.48 19.42 5.90
N ASP A 33 2.40 18.63 5.86
CA ASP A 33 2.45 17.30 5.25
C ASP A 33 2.75 17.37 3.76
N ARG A 34 3.44 16.35 3.28
CA ARG A 34 3.83 16.21 1.88
C ARG A 34 2.85 15.28 1.15
N ILE A 35 2.61 15.60 -0.12
CA ILE A 35 1.78 14.81 -1.03
C ILE A 35 2.58 14.43 -2.26
N VAL A 36 2.29 13.27 -2.83
CA VAL A 36 2.88 12.79 -4.08
C VAL A 36 1.80 12.80 -5.14
N PHE A 37 2.11 13.40 -6.29
CA PHE A 37 1.32 13.24 -7.51
C PHE A 37 1.86 12.04 -8.27
N GLN A 38 1.04 11.02 -8.47
CA GLN A 38 1.36 9.88 -9.32
C GLN A 38 0.57 10.00 -10.62
N VAL A 39 1.24 9.73 -11.73
CA VAL A 39 0.63 9.70 -13.06
C VAL A 39 0.76 8.27 -13.56
N ASP A 40 -0.36 7.64 -13.88
CA ASP A 40 -0.38 6.31 -14.49
C ASP A 40 -0.31 6.37 -16.03
N ASP A 41 -0.13 5.21 -16.66
CA ASP A 41 -0.01 5.09 -18.12
C ASP A 41 -1.31 5.47 -18.87
N GLU A 42 -2.45 5.45 -18.17
CA GLU A 42 -3.74 5.89 -18.70
C GLU A 42 -3.95 7.41 -18.54
N HIS A 43 -2.92 8.14 -18.11
CA HIS A 43 -2.94 9.57 -17.79
C HIS A 43 -3.86 9.93 -16.61
N GLY A 44 -4.24 8.95 -15.80
CA GLY A 44 -4.85 9.14 -14.50
C GLY A 44 -3.84 9.78 -13.55
N VAL A 45 -4.27 10.85 -12.87
CA VAL A 45 -3.46 11.50 -11.84
C VAL A 45 -4.08 11.18 -10.48
N SER A 46 -3.31 10.51 -9.62
CA SER A 46 -3.67 10.30 -8.24
C SER A 46 -2.82 11.18 -7.32
N ILE A 47 -3.39 11.55 -6.17
CA ILE A 47 -2.68 12.27 -5.12
C ILE A 47 -2.71 11.40 -3.89
N VAL A 48 -1.54 11.06 -3.37
CA VAL A 48 -1.38 10.27 -2.16
C VAL A 48 -0.61 11.07 -1.11
N ARG A 49 -0.89 10.80 0.17
CA ARG A 49 -0.04 11.31 1.25
C ARG A 49 1.34 10.68 1.11
N GLU A 50 2.39 11.48 1.20
CA GLU A 50 3.75 10.94 1.32
C GLU A 50 3.86 10.32 2.71
N VAL A 51 3.77 9.00 2.78
CA VAL A 51 4.11 8.26 3.99
C VAL A 51 5.62 8.04 3.87
N ALA A 52 6.37 8.56 4.83
CA ALA A 52 7.76 8.14 4.96
C ALA A 52 7.73 6.63 5.12
N ASP A 53 8.41 5.92 4.22
CA ASP A 53 8.62 4.48 4.34
C ASP A 53 9.52 4.31 5.56
N GLN A 54 8.88 4.26 6.73
CA GLN A 54 9.56 4.27 8.00
C GLN A 54 9.76 2.80 8.31
N PRO A 55 10.99 2.28 8.21
CA PRO A 55 11.25 0.89 8.49
C PRO A 55 10.72 0.57 9.89
N ASP A 56 9.97 -0.52 10.01
CA ASP A 56 9.50 -1.00 11.29
C ASP A 56 10.60 -1.90 11.86
N PRO A 57 11.39 -1.42 12.85
CA PRO A 57 12.53 -2.18 13.35
C PRO A 57 12.11 -3.51 14.00
N VAL A 58 10.86 -3.65 14.45
CA VAL A 58 10.35 -4.91 15.01
C VAL A 58 10.08 -5.90 13.88
N VAL A 59 9.44 -5.46 12.80
CA VAL A 59 9.22 -6.29 11.61
C VAL A 59 10.56 -6.68 10.99
N ASP A 60 11.47 -5.71 10.81
CA ASP A 60 12.79 -5.96 10.24
C ASP A 60 13.58 -6.98 11.07
N SER A 61 13.60 -6.82 12.39
CA SER A 61 14.28 -7.76 13.29
C SER A 61 13.65 -9.16 13.23
N PHE A 62 12.33 -9.24 13.16
CA PHE A 62 11.62 -10.51 13.04
C PHE A 62 11.91 -11.21 11.71
N LEU A 63 11.89 -10.49 10.59
CA LEU A 63 12.23 -11.03 9.27
C LEU A 63 13.69 -11.49 9.21
N ALA A 64 14.62 -10.73 9.80
CA ALA A 64 16.02 -11.13 9.91
C ALA A 64 16.21 -12.40 10.75
N PHE A 65 15.47 -12.51 11.85
CA PHE A 65 15.43 -13.74 12.67
C PHE A 65 14.94 -14.94 11.86
N LEU A 66 13.82 -14.80 11.13
CA LEU A 66 13.27 -15.86 10.29
C LEU A 66 14.27 -16.29 9.21
N ALA A 67 14.84 -15.35 8.46
CA ALA A 67 15.82 -15.64 7.42
C ALA A 67 16.99 -16.48 7.95
N ARG A 68 17.57 -16.05 9.08
CA ARG A 68 18.67 -16.79 9.73
C ARG A 68 18.24 -18.18 10.19
N ASN A 69 17.02 -18.33 10.70
CA ASN A 69 16.51 -19.62 11.13
C ASN A 69 16.34 -20.58 9.94
N MET A 70 15.84 -20.09 8.80
CA MET A 70 15.67 -20.87 7.57
C MET A 70 17.03 -21.35 7.02
N GLU A 71 18.07 -20.52 7.07
CA GLU A 71 19.42 -20.89 6.63
C GLU A 71 20.08 -21.93 7.56
N THR A 72 19.90 -21.77 8.86
CA THR A 72 20.57 -22.61 9.87
C THR A 72 19.84 -23.91 10.16
N ARG A 73 18.52 -23.96 9.89
CA ARG A 73 17.66 -25.11 10.17
C ARG A 73 16.71 -25.40 9.01
N PRO A 74 17.23 -25.73 7.82
CA PRO A 74 16.38 -26.04 6.67
C PRO A 74 15.47 -27.24 6.94
N GLU A 75 15.84 -28.15 7.86
CA GLU A 75 15.00 -29.28 8.27
C GLU A 75 13.74 -28.88 9.03
N ALA A 76 13.69 -27.66 9.58
CA ALA A 76 12.50 -27.13 10.24
C ALA A 76 11.47 -26.62 9.22
N LEU A 77 11.85 -26.45 7.95
CA LEU A 77 10.93 -26.12 6.87
C LEU A 77 10.17 -27.37 6.44
N SER A 78 8.85 -27.31 6.59
CA SER A 78 7.95 -28.38 6.16
C SER A 78 7.05 -27.88 5.05
N THR A 79 6.63 -28.80 4.18
CA THR A 79 5.62 -28.50 3.17
C THR A 79 4.28 -28.26 3.86
N LEU A 80 3.45 -27.42 3.24
CA LEU A 80 2.09 -27.22 3.72
C LEU A 80 1.29 -28.52 3.57
N PRO A 81 0.48 -28.91 4.57
CA PRO A 81 -0.40 -30.06 4.44
C PRO A 81 -1.33 -29.91 3.23
N PRO A 82 -1.58 -30.96 2.44
CA PRO A 82 -2.42 -30.86 1.23
C PRO A 82 -3.80 -30.23 1.49
N ALA A 83 -4.45 -30.61 2.60
CA ALA A 83 -5.74 -30.05 3.00
C ALA A 83 -5.70 -28.53 3.26
N LEU A 84 -4.57 -27.99 3.73
CA LEU A 84 -4.39 -26.56 3.91
C LEU A 84 -4.23 -25.86 2.57
N VAL A 85 -3.48 -26.45 1.64
CA VAL A 85 -3.31 -25.94 0.27
C VAL A 85 -4.66 -25.89 -0.45
N ASP A 86 -5.44 -26.95 -0.37
CA ASP A 86 -6.78 -27.02 -0.98
C ASP A 86 -7.69 -25.93 -0.43
N ARG A 87 -7.67 -25.73 0.89
CA ARG A 87 -8.45 -24.69 1.55
C ARG A 87 -8.01 -23.28 1.14
N MET A 88 -6.70 -23.01 1.11
CA MET A 88 -6.16 -21.72 0.66
C MET A 88 -6.58 -21.43 -0.78
N THR A 89 -6.46 -22.43 -1.66
CA THR A 89 -6.84 -22.33 -3.08
C THR A 89 -8.34 -22.06 -3.26
N ALA A 90 -9.18 -22.74 -2.49
CA ALA A 90 -10.62 -22.51 -2.52
C ALA A 90 -10.98 -21.09 -2.06
N LEU A 91 -10.30 -20.58 -1.03
CA LEU A 91 -10.54 -19.24 -0.48
C LEU A 91 -10.03 -18.11 -1.38
N THR A 92 -8.94 -18.33 -2.11
CA THR A 92 -8.35 -17.31 -2.99
C THR A 92 -8.87 -17.38 -4.43
N LYS A 93 -9.76 -18.34 -4.74
CA LYS A 93 -10.30 -18.52 -6.09
C LYS A 93 -10.99 -17.24 -6.60
N GLY A 94 -10.46 -16.69 -7.68
CA GLY A 94 -11.00 -15.48 -8.33
C GLY A 94 -10.52 -14.16 -7.74
N MET A 95 -9.60 -14.18 -6.77
CA MET A 95 -8.90 -12.97 -6.34
C MET A 95 -7.96 -12.52 -7.46
N LYS A 96 -8.08 -11.25 -7.89
CA LYS A 96 -7.06 -10.60 -8.72
C LYS A 96 -5.92 -10.17 -7.79
N MET A 97 -4.74 -10.77 -7.95
CA MET A 97 -3.54 -10.30 -7.26
C MET A 97 -2.91 -9.21 -8.11
N ASP A 98 -2.70 -8.06 -7.49
CA ASP A 98 -1.90 -6.99 -8.06
C ASP A 98 -0.50 -7.14 -7.47
N LEU A 99 0.34 -7.92 -8.16
CA LEU A 99 1.74 -8.04 -7.81
C LEU A 99 2.45 -6.88 -8.51
N VAL A 100 3.04 -5.98 -7.73
CA VAL A 100 3.92 -4.95 -8.25
C VAL A 100 5.16 -5.68 -8.77
N ASP A 101 5.40 -5.64 -10.09
CA ASP A 101 6.63 -6.12 -10.74
C ASP A 101 7.85 -5.26 -10.33
#